data_AF-A0A068YLT1-F1
#
_entry.id   AF-A0A068YLT1-F1
#
_cell.length_a   1.000
_cell.length_b   1.000
_cell.length_c   1.000
_cell.angle_alpha   90.00
_cell.angle_beta   90.00
_cell.angle_gamma   90.00
#
_symmetry.space_group_name_H-M   'P 1'
#
loop_
_entity.id
_entity.type
_entity.pdbx_description
1 polymer ?
#
loop_
_entity_poly.entity_id
_entity_poly.type
_entity_poly.pdbx_seq_one_letter_code
_entity_poly.pdbx_strand_id
1 'polypeptide(L)'
;MNSGAGLGCCNKILVCLMAAMAWLAALAALAAGSAAGTPIANSATLSYSIEGRPAAPITGVAPVVVVAEVINLVLTWQDSTPAGVNSPDSGKA
;
A
#
# COMPACT_ATOMS: atom_id res chain seq x y z
N MET A 1 16.06 26.15 51.56
CA MET A 1 14.64 26.16 51.13
C MET A 1 14.61 26.21 49.61
N ASN A 2 14.09 25.11 49.03
CA ASN A 2 13.46 24.89 47.71
C ASN A 2 14.05 25.62 46.48
N SER A 3 14.71 24.93 45.54
CA SER A 3 14.17 23.95 44.57
C SER A 3 13.10 24.56 43.66
N GLY A 4 13.36 24.61 42.33
CA GLY A 4 12.28 24.84 41.36
C GLY A 4 12.60 25.59 40.05
N ALA A 5 13.77 25.44 39.43
CA ALA A 5 14.00 25.95 38.07
C ALA A 5 14.69 24.88 37.22
N GLY A 6 13.94 23.90 36.71
CA GLY A 6 14.54 22.86 35.86
C GLY A 6 13.62 21.86 35.17
N LEU A 7 12.33 21.80 35.49
CA LEU A 7 11.47 20.71 35.01
C LEU A 7 10.59 21.03 33.78
N GLY A 8 10.46 22.29 33.37
CA GLY A 8 9.53 22.70 32.31
C GLY A 8 10.07 22.63 30.87
N CYS A 9 11.37 22.88 30.67
CA CYS A 9 11.97 22.97 29.32
C CYS A 9 12.31 21.59 28.73
N CYS A 10 12.80 20.66 29.56
CA CYS A 10 13.12 19.29 29.13
C CYS A 10 11.89 18.54 28.60
N ASN A 11 10.70 18.80 29.16
CA ASN A 11 9.49 18.11 28.76
C ASN A 11 9.01 18.54 27.36
N LYS A 12 9.16 19.82 27.00
CA LYS A 12 8.77 20.34 25.67
C LYS A 12 9.70 19.83 24.57
N ILE A 13 11.00 19.75 24.85
CA ILE A 13 11.98 19.21 23.89
C ILE A 13 11.72 17.71 23.67
N LEU A 14 11.44 16.95 24.73
CA LEU A 14 11.13 15.54 24.63
C LEU A 14 9.84 15.29 23.82
N VAL A 15 8.79 16.09 24.03
CA VAL A 15 7.54 16.01 23.26
C VAL A 15 7.76 16.36 21.78
N CYS A 16 8.55 17.40 21.48
CA CYS A 16 8.89 17.75 20.10
C CYS A 16 9.71 16.66 19.41
N LEU A 17 10.66 16.04 20.12
CA LEU A 17 11.46 14.93 19.57
C LEU A 17 10.58 13.71 19.27
N MET A 18 9.68 13.35 20.19
CA MET A 18 8.76 12.23 19.99
C MET A 18 7.79 12.48 18.83
N ALA A 19 7.28 13.71 18.68
CA ALA A 19 6.42 14.09 17.56
C ALA A 19 7.16 14.04 16.21
N ALA A 20 8.42 14.49 16.17
CA ALA A 20 9.25 14.42 14.97
C ALA A 20 9.56 12.96 14.57
N MET A 21 9.85 12.10 15.54
CA MET A 21 10.07 10.67 15.29
C MET A 21 8.79 9.95 14.82
N ALA A 22 7.63 10.29 15.39
CA ALA A 22 6.35 9.74 14.95
C ALA A 22 6.01 10.15 13.51
N TRP A 23 6.32 11.39 13.12
CA TRP A 23 6.13 11.86 11.74
C TRP A 23 7.04 11.12 10.76
N LEU A 24 8.31 10.90 11.13
CA LEU A 24 9.26 10.16 10.28
C LEU A 24 8.85 8.69 10.10
N ALA A 25 8.30 8.07 11.14
CA ALA A 25 7.80 6.70 11.09
C ALA A 25 6.53 6.56 10.21
N ALA A 26 5.72 7.62 10.07
CA ALA A 26 4.53 7.61 9.22
C ALA A 26 4.84 7.52 7.72
N LEU A 27 6.04 7.96 7.27
CA LEU A 27 6.44 7.82 5.87
C LEU A 27 6.83 6.38 5.49
N ALA A 28 7.18 5.54 6.46
CA ALA A 28 7.60 4.17 6.21
C ALA A 28 6.44 3.16 6.09
N ALA A 29 5.19 3.61 6.28
CA ALA A 29 4.01 2.75 6.34
C ALA A 29 3.16 2.71 5.06
N LEU A 30 3.59 3.35 3.98
CA LEU A 30 2.98 3.16 2.67
C LEU A 30 3.50 1.83 2.12
N ALA A 31 2.65 0.81 2.06
CA ALA A 31 2.92 -0.41 1.31
C ALA A 31 3.11 -0.04 -0.16
N ALA A 32 4.34 0.24 -0.55
CA ALA A 32 4.71 0.46 -1.93
C ALA A 32 4.42 -0.84 -2.68
N GLY A 33 3.46 -0.79 -3.60
CA GLY A 33 3.24 -1.90 -4.53
C GLY A 33 4.51 -2.22 -5.30
N SER A 34 4.63 -3.45 -5.78
CA SER A 34 5.75 -3.83 -6.64
C SER A 34 5.77 -2.99 -7.91
N ALA A 35 6.95 -2.52 -8.33
CA ALA A 35 7.09 -1.73 -9.55
C ALA A 35 6.63 -2.52 -10.77
N ALA A 36 6.08 -1.83 -11.78
CA ALA A 36 5.74 -2.44 -13.06
C ALA A 36 6.98 -3.10 -13.70
N GLY A 37 6.77 -4.26 -14.33
CA GLY A 37 7.85 -5.07 -14.89
C GLY A 37 8.57 -5.96 -13.88
N THR A 38 8.26 -5.89 -12.58
CA THR A 38 8.87 -6.76 -11.57
C THR A 38 8.47 -8.22 -11.80
N PRO A 39 9.43 -9.16 -11.96
CA PRO A 39 9.13 -10.58 -12.03
C PRO A 39 8.81 -11.12 -10.63
N ILE A 40 7.68 -11.80 -10.49
CA ILE A 40 7.25 -12.48 -9.27
C ILE A 40 7.29 -13.99 -9.55
N ALA A 41 8.32 -14.65 -9.00
CA ALA A 41 8.43 -16.10 -9.02
C ALA A 41 7.55 -16.73 -7.94
N ASN A 42 6.90 -17.86 -8.28
CA ASN A 42 6.09 -18.62 -7.35
C ASN A 42 6.49 -20.10 -7.41
N SER A 43 6.84 -20.66 -6.25
CA SER A 43 7.22 -22.06 -6.09
C SER A 43 6.62 -22.61 -4.81
N ALA A 44 6.20 -23.86 -4.86
CA ALA A 44 5.66 -24.58 -3.70
C ALA A 44 6.39 -25.90 -3.52
N THR A 45 6.77 -26.20 -2.28
CA THR A 45 7.43 -27.46 -1.91
C THR A 45 6.50 -28.29 -1.05
N LEU A 46 6.21 -29.51 -1.51
CA LEU A 46 5.46 -30.51 -0.76
C LEU A 46 6.44 -31.49 -0.09
N SER A 47 6.43 -31.49 1.23
CA SER A 47 7.13 -32.50 2.04
C SER A 47 6.10 -33.45 2.63
N TYR A 48 6.32 -34.76 2.46
CA TYR A 48 5.42 -35.79 2.97
C TYR A 48 6.19 -37.03 3.43
N SER A 49 5.51 -37.89 4.18
CA SER A 49 6.01 -39.20 4.60
C SER A 49 5.00 -40.28 4.26
N ILE A 50 5.50 -41.48 3.97
CA ILE A 50 4.71 -42.69 3.78
C ILE A 50 5.11 -43.65 4.89
N GLU A 51 4.16 -44.07 5.73
CA GLU A 51 4.41 -44.98 6.86
C GLU A 51 5.52 -44.50 7.81
N GLY A 52 5.60 -43.18 8.02
CA GLY A 52 6.62 -42.57 8.90
C GLY A 52 8.01 -42.46 8.29
N ARG A 53 8.23 -42.95 7.06
CA ARG A 53 9.47 -42.69 6.31
C ARG A 53 9.32 -41.41 5.50
N PRO A 54 10.21 -40.42 5.69
CA PRO A 54 10.17 -39.20 4.89
C PRO A 54 10.43 -39.52 3.42
N ALA A 55 9.57 -39.02 2.54
CA ALA A 55 9.77 -39.08 1.10
C ALA A 55 10.61 -37.88 0.64
N ALA A 56 11.19 -37.99 -0.56
CA ALA A 56 11.86 -36.85 -1.18
C ALA A 56 10.84 -35.71 -1.41
N PRO A 57 11.15 -34.47 -0.97
CA PRO A 57 10.27 -33.33 -1.20
C PRO A 57 10.07 -33.09 -2.70
N ILE A 58 8.84 -32.74 -3.07
CA ILE A 58 8.48 -32.41 -4.45
C ILE A 58 8.30 -30.90 -4.54
N THR A 59 9.09 -30.25 -5.39
CA THR A 59 8.98 -28.80 -5.63
C THR A 59 8.33 -28.54 -6.98
N GLY A 60 7.18 -27.86 -6.97
CA GLY A 60 6.54 -27.32 -8.16
C GLY A 60 6.93 -25.84 -8.36
N VAL A 61 7.24 -25.48 -9.60
CA VAL A 61 7.52 -24.09 -9.98
C VAL A 61 6.40 -23.63 -10.92
N ALA A 62 5.73 -22.55 -10.57
CA ALA A 62 4.72 -21.93 -11.42
C ALA A 62 5.37 -20.93 -12.40
N PRO A 63 4.69 -20.58 -13.51
CA PRO A 63 5.15 -19.52 -14.39
C PRO A 63 5.38 -18.21 -13.64
N VAL A 64 6.45 -17.49 -13.98
CA VAL A 64 6.75 -16.17 -13.42
C VAL A 64 5.67 -15.20 -13.89
N VAL A 65 5.06 -14.50 -12.93
CA VAL A 65 4.10 -13.43 -13.22
C VAL A 65 4.86 -12.11 -13.26
N VAL A 66 4.65 -11.29 -14.29
CA VAL A 66 5.25 -9.96 -14.37
C VAL A 66 4.21 -8.93 -13.95
N VAL A 67 4.57 -8.05 -13.03
CA VAL A 67 3.68 -6.97 -12.59
C VAL A 67 3.36 -6.06 -13.78
N ALA A 68 2.08 -5.92 -14.09
CA ALA A 68 1.62 -5.04 -15.16
C ALA A 68 1.82 -3.55 -14.80
N GLU A 69 1.73 -2.69 -15.80
CA GLU A 69 1.81 -1.24 -15.61
C GLU A 69 0.69 -0.73 -14.67
N VAL A 70 1.05 0.21 -13.79
CA VAL A 70 0.07 0.89 -12.93
C VAL A 70 -0.77 1.83 -13.80
N ILE A 71 -2.05 1.53 -13.96
CA ILE A 71 -2.98 2.42 -14.67
C ILE A 71 -3.28 3.61 -13.78
N ASN A 72 -2.82 4.81 -14.19
CA ASN A 72 -3.16 6.04 -13.50
C ASN A 72 -4.60 6.46 -13.85
N LEU A 73 -5.54 6.23 -12.92
CA LEU A 73 -6.95 6.58 -13.12
C LEU A 73 -7.18 8.05 -12.73
N VAL A 74 -7.45 8.88 -13.73
CA VAL A 74 -7.99 10.23 -13.51
C VAL A 74 -9.51 10.13 -13.46
N LEU A 75 -10.08 10.14 -12.26
CA LEU A 75 -11.52 10.18 -12.09
C LEU A 75 -12.00 11.64 -12.05
N THR A 76 -12.88 12.00 -12.97
CA THR A 76 -13.64 13.25 -12.94
C THR A 76 -15.09 12.92 -12.61
N TRP A 77 -15.58 13.50 -11.51
CA TRP A 77 -16.98 13.39 -11.11
C TRP A 77 -17.60 14.78 -11.18
N GLN A 78 -18.82 14.87 -11.67
CA GLN A 78 -19.58 16.12 -11.74
C GLN A 78 -20.74 16.01 -10.75
N ASP A 79 -20.77 16.89 -9.76
CA ASP A 79 -21.81 16.87 -8.73
C ASP A 79 -22.98 17.80 -9.12
N SER A 80 -24.18 17.24 -9.13
CA SER A 80 -25.53 17.84 -9.23
C SER A 80 -25.90 18.82 -10.37
N THR A 81 -24.96 19.33 -11.17
CA THR A 81 -25.29 20.25 -12.28
C THR A 81 -25.60 19.46 -13.56
N PRO A 82 -26.81 19.57 -14.15
CA PRO A 82 -27.12 18.94 -15.42
C PRO A 82 -26.12 19.36 -16.50
N ALA A 83 -25.46 18.39 -17.15
CA ALA A 83 -24.65 18.67 -18.32
C ALA A 83 -25.57 19.15 -19.46
N GLY A 84 -25.29 20.33 -20.01
CA GLY A 84 -26.02 20.85 -21.16
C GLY A 84 -25.79 19.97 -22.38
N VAL A 85 -26.71 19.06 -22.68
CA VAL A 85 -26.67 18.22 -23.87
C VAL A 85 -27.57 18.81 -24.95
N ASN A 86 -27.01 19.10 -26.12
CA ASN A 86 -27.81 19.37 -27.31
C ASN A 86 -28.19 18.03 -27.95
N SER A 87 -29.42 17.57 -27.74
CA SER A 87 -29.99 16.51 -28.58
C SER A 87 -30.47 17.14 -29.89
N PRO A 88 -29.97 16.72 -31.07
CA PRO A 88 -30.31 17.35 -32.33
C PRO A 88 -31.73 17.03 -32.82
N ASP A 89 -32.50 16.22 -32.09
CA ASP A 89 -33.81 15.78 -32.54
C ASP A 89 -34.94 16.59 -31.89
N SER A 90 -35.23 17.73 -32.51
CA SER A 90 -36.48 18.48 -32.27
C SER A 90 -37.02 18.97 -33.61
N GLY A 91 -37.66 18.09 -34.37
CA GLY A 91 -38.39 18.55 -35.56
C GLY A 91 -38.88 17.52 -36.59
N LYS A 92 -39.56 16.44 -36.16
CA LYS A 92 -40.52 15.73 -37.03
C LYS A 92 -41.74 15.28 -36.22
N ALA A 93 -42.77 16.12 -36.18
CA ALA A 93 -44.16 15.74 -35.98
C ALA A 93 -44.98 16.42 -37.09
#